data_AF-A0A8H3VJM5-F1
#
_entry.id   AF-A0A8H3VJM5-F1
#
_cell.length_a   1.000
_cell.length_b   1.000
_cell.length_c   1.000
_cell.angle_alpha   90.00
_cell.angle_beta   90.00
_cell.angle_gamma   90.00
#
_symmetry.space_group_name_H-M   'P 1'
#
loop_
_entity.id
_entity.type
_entity.pdbx_description
1 polymer ?
#
loop_
_entity_poly.entity_id
_entity_poly.type
_entity_poly.pdbx_seq_one_letter_code
_entity_poly.pdbx_strand_id
1 'polypeptide(L)'
;MCNGIYGMKPSSTVFPNNGQQYPGAEGGADFAASTGPMATSMRACRFLLEKMIKANPWRYDFGCDKLSWVGDEVKTRGSKLRVGYVEDDGNYTVWPPMARALTSSIEKLKAAGVEVVPISLPAIKEILENSKSYYRLDGGEHTKSMIASTGEPLIASVVAVYGRPGGGTQKTLSQLMTLNALRAQHRQIYTDFWRQQNIDCTIMSPCASVAPKLDSWRVMSYLVPWNYLD
;
A
#
# COMPACT_ATOMS: atom_id res chain seq x y z
N MET A 1 5.80 -8.96 9.00
CA MET A 1 4.96 -8.86 10.23
C MET A 1 4.43 -10.22 10.65
N CYS A 2 3.48 -10.85 9.94
CA CYS A 2 2.90 -12.13 10.37
C CYS A 2 3.90 -13.28 10.46
N ASN A 3 4.85 -13.34 9.52
CA ASN A 3 5.77 -14.49 9.36
C ASN A 3 7.25 -14.12 9.61
N GLY A 4 7.54 -12.94 10.18
CA GLY A 4 8.93 -12.54 10.48
C GLY A 4 9.85 -12.32 9.27
N ILE A 5 9.31 -12.17 8.06
CA ILE A 5 10.08 -11.96 6.82
C ILE A 5 10.01 -10.50 6.31
N TYR A 6 10.87 -10.20 5.34
CA TYR A 6 10.91 -8.93 4.62
C TYR A 6 9.98 -8.97 3.42
N GLY A 7 9.33 -7.84 3.14
CA GLY A 7 8.52 -7.63 1.94
C GLY A 7 8.75 -6.22 1.42
N MET A 8 8.69 -6.06 0.10
CA MET A 8 8.80 -4.77 -0.55
C MET A 8 7.72 -4.66 -1.61
N LYS A 9 6.84 -3.67 -1.46
CA LYS A 9 5.88 -3.27 -2.49
C LYS A 9 6.44 -2.04 -3.22
N PRO A 10 7.01 -2.18 -4.42
CA PRO A 10 7.47 -1.02 -5.18
C PRO A 10 6.27 -0.22 -5.73
N SER A 11 6.55 0.88 -6.44
CA SER A 11 5.53 1.50 -7.29
C SER A 11 4.99 0.48 -8.30
N SER A 12 3.71 0.58 -8.62
CA SER A 12 3.01 -0.41 -9.46
C SER A 12 3.66 -0.64 -10.83
N THR A 13 4.39 0.34 -11.34
CA THR A 13 5.05 0.32 -12.66
C THR A 13 6.45 -0.31 -12.67
N VAL A 14 6.96 -0.78 -11.52
CA VAL A 14 8.33 -1.33 -11.45
C VAL A 14 8.40 -2.80 -11.87
N PHE A 15 7.41 -3.59 -11.49
CA PHE A 15 7.33 -5.02 -11.83
C PHE A 15 6.29 -5.25 -12.93
N PRO A 16 6.55 -6.18 -13.87
CA PRO A 16 5.55 -6.56 -14.85
C PRO A 16 4.37 -7.26 -14.16
N ASN A 17 3.16 -6.92 -14.61
CA ASN A 17 1.90 -7.44 -14.10
C ASN A 17 1.05 -8.09 -15.22
N ASN A 18 1.50 -8.06 -16.47
CA ASN A 18 0.87 -8.75 -17.59
C ASN A 18 0.75 -10.26 -17.31
N GLY A 19 -0.42 -10.83 -17.62
CA GLY A 19 -0.74 -12.23 -17.38
C GLY A 19 -1.07 -12.59 -15.92
N GLN A 20 -1.05 -11.63 -14.99
CA GLN A 20 -1.55 -11.85 -13.64
C GLN A 20 -3.08 -11.89 -13.62
N GLN A 21 -3.64 -12.75 -12.79
CA GLN A 21 -5.09 -12.82 -12.60
C GLN A 21 -5.56 -11.53 -11.91
N TYR A 22 -6.42 -10.77 -12.58
CA TYR A 22 -7.06 -9.61 -12.00
C TYR A 22 -8.22 -10.04 -11.09
N PRO A 23 -8.32 -9.55 -9.84
CA PRO A 23 -9.34 -9.98 -8.89
C PRO A 23 -10.72 -9.33 -9.11
N GLY A 24 -10.78 -8.28 -9.93
CA GLY A 24 -12.02 -7.59 -10.32
C GLY A 24 -12.49 -7.98 -11.71
N ALA A 25 -13.53 -7.31 -12.19
CA ALA A 25 -13.99 -7.48 -13.58
C ALA A 25 -12.92 -6.99 -14.57
N GLU A 26 -12.64 -7.77 -15.61
CA GLU A 26 -11.74 -7.35 -16.69
C GLU A 26 -12.15 -5.97 -17.25
N GLY A 27 -11.17 -5.11 -17.50
CA GLY A 27 -11.41 -3.72 -17.89
C GLY A 27 -11.75 -2.78 -16.73
N GLY A 28 -11.64 -3.25 -15.48
CA GLY A 28 -11.75 -2.41 -14.28
C GLY A 28 -10.78 -1.22 -14.31
N ALA A 29 -11.24 -0.08 -13.80
CA ALA A 29 -10.50 1.19 -13.79
C ALA A 29 -10.18 1.64 -12.35
N ASP A 30 -9.82 0.69 -11.49
CA ASP A 30 -9.32 0.97 -10.15
C ASP A 30 -7.83 1.34 -10.16
N PHE A 31 -7.26 1.55 -8.98
CA PHE A 31 -5.83 1.81 -8.86
C PHE A 31 -5.02 0.53 -8.99
N ALA A 32 -3.86 0.64 -9.64
CA ALA A 32 -3.05 -0.51 -10.04
C ALA A 32 -2.58 -1.36 -8.85
N ALA A 33 -2.60 -2.68 -9.07
CA ALA A 33 -1.91 -3.63 -8.21
C ALA A 33 -0.39 -3.46 -8.35
N SER A 34 0.35 -3.85 -7.31
CA SER A 34 1.82 -3.85 -7.33
C SER A 34 2.34 -5.20 -6.89
N THR A 35 3.35 -5.69 -7.61
CA THR A 35 4.05 -6.94 -7.36
C THR A 35 5.45 -6.63 -6.82
N GLY A 36 5.91 -7.41 -5.84
CA GLY A 36 7.25 -7.23 -5.30
C GLY A 36 7.75 -8.39 -4.44
N PRO A 37 9.05 -8.38 -4.06
CA PRO A 37 9.68 -9.49 -3.38
C PRO A 37 9.22 -9.66 -1.94
N MET A 38 9.09 -10.93 -1.54
CA MET A 38 9.09 -11.38 -0.15
C MET A 38 10.29 -12.31 0.06
N ALA A 39 11.11 -12.04 1.08
CA ALA A 39 12.34 -12.80 1.32
C ALA A 39 12.76 -12.79 2.79
N THR A 40 13.74 -13.63 3.13
CA THR A 40 14.30 -13.74 4.49
C THR A 40 15.32 -12.64 4.82
N SER A 41 15.67 -11.77 3.87
CA SER A 41 16.53 -10.61 4.12
C SER A 41 16.21 -9.43 3.20
N MET A 42 16.43 -8.21 3.67
CA MET A 42 16.31 -7.01 2.82
C MET A 42 17.27 -7.03 1.63
N ARG A 43 18.46 -7.64 1.79
CA ARG A 43 19.43 -7.84 0.71
C ARG A 43 18.85 -8.67 -0.45
N ALA A 44 18.09 -9.71 -0.14
CA ALA A 44 17.43 -10.54 -1.15
C ALA A 44 16.29 -9.78 -1.86
N CYS A 45 15.50 -8.99 -1.12
CA CYS A 45 14.50 -8.11 -1.72
C CYS A 45 15.15 -7.11 -2.69
N ARG A 46 16.22 -6.43 -2.25
CA ARG A 46 16.99 -5.51 -3.08
C ARG A 46 17.55 -6.19 -4.33
N PHE A 47 18.10 -7.40 -4.19
CA PHE A 47 18.64 -8.15 -5.31
C PHE A 47 17.57 -8.41 -6.38
N LEU A 48 16.37 -8.87 -6.00
CA LEU A 48 15.31 -9.11 -6.98
C LEU A 48 14.85 -7.82 -7.65
N LEU A 49 14.67 -6.73 -6.88
CA LEU A 49 14.30 -5.42 -7.41
C LEU A 49 15.32 -4.92 -8.44
N GLU A 50 16.62 -5.00 -8.11
CA GLU A 50 17.71 -4.59 -9.00
C GLU A 50 17.71 -5.41 -10.29
N LYS A 51 17.60 -6.75 -10.18
CA LYS A 51 17.56 -7.62 -11.35
C LYS A 51 16.35 -7.33 -12.23
N MET A 52 15.19 -7.04 -11.64
CA MET A 52 13.99 -6.72 -12.38
C MET A 52 14.15 -5.42 -13.17
N ILE A 53 14.59 -4.34 -12.52
CA ILE A 53 14.81 -3.06 -13.21
C ILE A 53 15.86 -3.20 -14.32
N LYS A 54 16.97 -3.90 -14.07
CA LYS A 54 18.02 -4.15 -15.08
C LYS A 54 17.58 -5.05 -16.23
N ALA A 55 16.53 -5.84 -16.06
CA ALA A 55 15.94 -6.65 -17.12
C ALA A 55 15.10 -5.84 -18.13
N ASN A 56 14.91 -4.54 -17.90
CA ASN A 56 14.13 -3.63 -18.75
C ASN A 56 12.68 -4.12 -18.99
N PRO A 57 11.86 -4.24 -17.92
CA PRO A 57 10.54 -4.87 -17.99
C PRO A 57 9.56 -4.11 -18.90
N TRP A 58 9.76 -2.80 -19.08
CA TRP A 58 9.03 -1.95 -20.03
C TRP A 58 9.08 -2.42 -21.49
N ARG A 59 10.03 -3.32 -21.85
CA ARG A 59 10.09 -3.94 -23.18
C ARG A 59 9.10 -5.09 -23.37
N TYR A 60 8.57 -5.64 -22.28
CA TYR A 60 7.73 -6.84 -22.26
C TYR A 60 6.34 -6.57 -21.68
N ASP A 61 6.19 -5.50 -20.91
CA ASP A 61 4.94 -5.09 -20.28
C ASP A 61 4.75 -3.57 -20.44
N PHE A 62 3.62 -3.17 -21.03
CA PHE A 62 3.27 -1.77 -21.24
C PHE A 62 2.99 -1.01 -19.94
N GLY A 63 2.66 -1.73 -18.86
CA GLY A 63 2.43 -1.16 -17.54
C GLY A 63 3.72 -0.78 -16.80
N CYS A 64 4.89 -1.14 -17.36
CA CYS A 64 6.17 -0.87 -16.72
C CYS A 64 6.83 0.43 -17.21
N ASP A 65 7.37 1.18 -16.25
CA ASP A 65 8.13 2.39 -16.56
C ASP A 65 9.57 2.07 -16.98
N LYS A 66 10.12 2.95 -17.84
CA LYS A 66 11.53 2.91 -18.21
C LYS A 66 12.39 3.50 -17.09
N LEU A 67 12.76 2.64 -16.14
CA LEU A 67 13.57 3.00 -14.98
C LEU A 67 15.04 2.57 -15.14
N SER A 68 15.94 3.32 -14.50
CA SER A 68 17.35 2.96 -14.36
C SER A 68 17.66 2.70 -12.88
N TRP A 69 18.40 1.62 -12.61
CA TRP A 69 18.82 1.32 -11.24
C TRP A 69 19.86 2.31 -10.75
N VAL A 70 19.52 3.07 -9.71
CA VAL A 70 20.41 4.10 -9.12
C VAL A 70 21.23 3.58 -7.92
N GLY A 71 20.99 2.35 -7.46
CA GLY A 71 21.78 1.72 -6.40
C GLY A 71 21.91 2.56 -5.13
N ASP A 72 23.14 2.67 -4.62
CA ASP A 72 23.47 3.46 -3.42
C ASP A 72 23.77 4.93 -3.72
N GLU A 73 23.58 5.37 -4.97
CA GLU A 73 23.77 6.76 -5.38
C GLU A 73 22.60 7.67 -4.96
N VAL A 74 21.61 7.14 -4.24
CA VAL A 74 20.49 7.91 -3.68
C VAL A 74 21.05 8.90 -2.67
N LYS A 75 21.23 10.14 -3.12
CA LYS A 75 21.63 11.25 -2.26
C LYS A 75 20.48 11.58 -1.33
N THR A 76 20.74 11.60 -0.03
CA THR A 76 19.85 12.25 0.93
C THR A 76 19.69 13.72 0.55
N ARG A 77 18.51 14.32 0.78
CA ARG A 77 18.27 15.74 0.42
C ARG A 77 19.17 16.70 1.21
N GLY A 78 19.77 16.25 2.31
CA GLY A 78 20.74 16.99 3.11
C GLY A 78 21.91 16.13 3.61
N SER A 79 22.65 16.64 4.60
CA SER A 79 23.78 15.94 5.22
C SER A 79 23.38 14.77 6.13
N LYS A 80 22.10 14.70 6.52
CA LYS A 80 21.52 13.64 7.35
C LYS A 80 20.19 13.19 6.75
N LEU A 81 19.90 11.89 6.90
CA LEU A 81 18.60 11.33 6.57
C LEU A 81 17.55 11.87 7.55
N ARG A 82 16.42 12.36 7.02
CA ARG A 82 15.31 12.88 7.82
C ARG A 82 14.06 12.00 7.64
N VAL A 83 13.68 11.30 8.70
CA VAL A 83 12.60 10.30 8.70
C VAL A 83 11.39 10.84 9.44
N GLY A 84 10.24 10.86 8.76
CA GLY A 84 8.96 11.12 9.40
C GLY A 84 8.49 9.91 10.20
N TYR A 85 8.18 10.10 11.47
CA TYR A 85 7.60 9.08 12.34
C TYR A 85 6.09 9.28 12.46
N VAL A 86 5.32 8.27 12.08
CA VAL A 86 3.87 8.21 12.27
C VAL A 86 3.57 7.24 13.40
N GLU A 87 2.98 7.74 14.48
CA GLU A 87 2.61 6.94 15.66
C GLU A 87 1.45 6.00 15.35
N ASP A 88 0.36 6.54 14.83
CA ASP A 88 -0.78 5.80 14.32
C ASP A 88 -1.40 6.46 13.08
N ASP A 89 -2.35 5.78 12.46
CA ASP A 89 -3.05 6.25 11.27
C ASP A 89 -4.32 7.06 11.58
N GLY A 90 -4.54 7.44 12.84
CA GLY A 90 -5.74 8.11 13.34
C GLY A 90 -7.02 7.26 13.34
N ASN A 91 -6.97 6.00 12.87
CA ASN A 91 -8.13 5.10 12.79
C ASN A 91 -8.04 3.96 13.79
N TYR A 92 -6.85 3.42 14.03
CA TYR A 92 -6.64 2.37 15.02
C TYR A 92 -5.39 2.66 15.84
N THR A 93 -5.50 2.56 17.16
CA THR A 93 -4.33 2.66 18.05
C THR A 93 -3.43 1.43 17.88
N VAL A 94 -2.13 1.66 17.78
CA VAL A 94 -1.12 0.60 17.70
C VAL A 94 -1.06 -0.18 19.02
N TRP A 95 -1.07 -1.50 18.93
CA TRP A 95 -0.99 -2.39 20.08
C TRP A 95 0.40 -2.32 20.74
N PRO A 96 0.50 -2.58 22.07
CA PRO A 96 1.75 -2.43 22.79
C PRO A 96 2.97 -3.16 22.18
N PRO A 97 2.87 -4.40 21.65
CA PRO A 97 4.02 -5.05 21.01
C PRO A 97 4.51 -4.35 19.75
N MET A 98 3.59 -3.84 18.94
CA MET A 98 3.89 -3.13 17.70
C MET A 98 4.47 -1.75 18.00
N ALA A 99 3.92 -1.04 18.99
CA ALA A 99 4.42 0.24 19.46
C ALA A 99 5.85 0.11 20.00
N ARG A 100 6.14 -0.92 20.82
CA ARG A 100 7.50 -1.20 21.29
C ARG A 100 8.48 -1.41 20.14
N ALA A 101 8.12 -2.20 19.12
CA ALA A 101 8.98 -2.44 17.97
C ALA A 101 9.27 -1.15 17.18
N LEU A 102 8.27 -0.28 17.04
CA LEU A 102 8.40 1.02 16.38
C LEU A 102 9.30 1.96 17.19
N THR A 103 9.06 2.10 18.49
CA THR A 103 9.91 2.89 19.41
C THR A 103 11.36 2.43 19.39
N SER A 104 11.62 1.12 19.52
CA SER A 104 12.99 0.58 19.45
C SER A 104 13.66 0.82 18.10
N SER A 105 12.90 0.85 17.01
CA SER A 105 13.44 1.20 15.68
C SER A 105 13.82 2.67 15.59
N ILE A 106 12.98 3.56 16.14
CA ILE A 106 13.22 5.00 16.19
C ILE A 106 14.45 5.32 17.04
N GLU A 107 14.59 4.69 18.20
CA GLU A 107 15.76 4.88 19.08
C GLU A 107 17.06 4.49 18.38
N LYS A 108 17.06 3.36 17.65
CA LYS A 108 18.23 2.92 16.86
C LYS A 108 18.55 3.88 15.71
N LEU A 109 17.53 4.41 15.03
CA LEU A 109 17.72 5.43 13.98
C LEU A 109 18.34 6.70 14.56
N LYS A 110 17.81 7.22 15.67
CA LYS A 110 18.35 8.40 16.36
C LYS A 110 19.80 8.17 16.80
N ALA A 111 20.11 7.00 17.37
CA ALA A 111 21.47 6.63 17.78
C ALA A 111 22.45 6.55 16.60
N ALA A 112 21.97 6.21 15.40
CA ALA A 112 22.74 6.23 14.16
C ALA A 112 22.88 7.63 13.52
N GLY A 113 22.38 8.69 14.18
CA GLY A 113 22.48 10.08 13.71
C GLY A 113 21.40 10.51 12.70
N VAL A 114 20.35 9.69 12.51
CA VAL A 114 19.18 10.02 11.68
C VAL A 114 18.30 11.03 12.41
N GLU A 115 17.83 12.05 11.70
CA GLU A 115 16.83 12.98 12.24
C GLU A 115 15.46 12.31 12.15
N VAL A 116 14.76 12.17 13.28
CA VAL A 116 13.41 11.60 13.31
C VAL A 116 12.42 12.64 13.80
N VAL A 117 11.43 12.97 12.97
CA VAL A 117 10.44 14.02 13.23
C VAL A 117 9.02 13.42 13.29
N PRO A 118 8.21 13.72 14.31
CA PRO A 118 6.83 13.26 14.36
C PRO A 118 6.01 13.91 13.25
N ILE A 119 5.17 13.13 12.56
CA ILE A 119 4.28 13.58 11.50
C ILE A 119 2.90 12.91 11.61
N SER A 120 1.86 13.61 11.18
CA SER A 120 0.50 13.10 11.08
C SER A 120 0.07 13.03 9.62
N LEU A 121 -0.37 11.86 9.16
CA LEU A 121 -0.74 11.66 7.77
C LEU A 121 -2.07 12.36 7.45
N PRO A 122 -2.15 13.16 6.37
CA PRO A 122 -3.38 13.84 6.01
C PRO A 122 -4.37 12.89 5.32
N ALA A 123 -5.66 13.21 5.42
CA ALA A 123 -6.74 12.61 4.62
C ALA A 123 -6.86 11.07 4.63
N ILE A 124 -6.38 10.38 5.67
CA ILE A 124 -6.39 8.90 5.71
C ILE A 124 -7.82 8.37 5.61
N LYS A 125 -8.77 8.98 6.33
CA LYS A 125 -10.16 8.51 6.35
C LYS A 125 -10.81 8.63 4.96
N GLU A 126 -10.63 9.78 4.32
CA GLU A 126 -11.13 10.10 2.98
C GLU A 126 -10.49 9.19 1.92
N ILE A 127 -9.19 8.90 2.05
CA ILE A 127 -8.50 7.91 1.21
C ILE A 127 -9.13 6.54 1.36
N LEU A 128 -9.44 6.09 2.59
CA LEU A 128 -10.03 4.78 2.82
C LEU A 128 -11.46 4.69 2.29
N GLU A 129 -12.26 5.74 2.44
CA GLU A 129 -13.61 5.83 1.89
C GLU A 129 -13.59 5.81 0.35
N ASN A 130 -12.68 6.56 -0.28
CA ASN A 130 -12.53 6.55 -1.73
C ASN A 130 -12.02 5.18 -2.23
N SER A 131 -11.07 4.57 -1.51
CA SER A 131 -10.55 3.23 -1.82
C SER A 131 -11.64 2.16 -1.79
N LYS A 132 -12.52 2.18 -0.77
CA LYS A 132 -13.66 1.26 -0.69
C LYS A 132 -14.64 1.43 -1.86
N SER A 133 -14.75 2.64 -2.40
CA SER A 133 -15.59 2.93 -3.56
C SER A 133 -15.00 2.31 -4.85
N TYR A 134 -13.68 2.32 -5.00
CA TYR A 134 -13.00 1.60 -6.10
C TYR A 134 -13.20 0.08 -6.04
N TYR A 135 -13.21 -0.52 -4.85
CA TYR A 135 -13.45 -1.97 -4.72
C TYR A 135 -14.89 -2.41 -5.06
N ARG A 136 -15.78 -1.45 -5.38
CA ARG A 136 -17.20 -1.71 -5.66
C ARG A 136 -17.69 -0.95 -6.89
N LEU A 137 -16.83 -0.76 -7.89
CA LEU A 137 -17.22 -0.08 -9.14
C LEU A 137 -18.39 -0.77 -9.83
N ASP A 138 -18.42 -2.10 -9.86
CA ASP A 138 -19.47 -2.93 -10.46
C ASP A 138 -20.58 -3.32 -9.46
N GLY A 139 -20.63 -2.69 -8.28
CA GLY A 139 -21.52 -3.09 -7.20
C GLY A 139 -21.12 -4.40 -6.48
N GLY A 140 -19.96 -4.98 -6.82
CA GLY A 140 -19.45 -6.23 -6.26
C GLY A 140 -20.04 -7.49 -6.89
N GLU A 141 -20.74 -7.38 -8.03
CA GLU A 141 -21.37 -8.53 -8.69
C GLU A 141 -20.33 -9.50 -9.30
N HIS A 142 -19.21 -9.00 -9.83
CA HIS A 142 -18.13 -9.86 -10.32
C HIS A 142 -17.53 -10.71 -9.21
N THR A 143 -17.14 -10.09 -8.08
CA THR A 143 -16.61 -10.82 -6.92
C THR A 143 -17.63 -11.84 -6.39
N LYS A 144 -18.91 -11.48 -6.35
CA LYS A 144 -19.99 -12.40 -5.93
C LYS A 144 -20.09 -13.60 -6.88
N SER A 145 -20.05 -13.37 -8.19
CA SER A 145 -20.10 -14.44 -9.20
C SER A 145 -18.89 -15.38 -9.09
N MET A 146 -17.69 -14.83 -8.90
CA MET A 146 -16.47 -15.61 -8.76
C MET A 146 -16.45 -16.46 -7.49
N ILE A 147 -16.95 -15.95 -6.37
CA ILE A 147 -17.05 -16.76 -5.15
C ILE A 147 -18.14 -17.84 -5.30
N ALA A 148 -19.27 -17.51 -5.91
CA ALA A 148 -20.33 -18.49 -6.14
C ALA A 148 -19.87 -19.67 -7.02
N SER A 149 -18.93 -19.44 -7.95
CA SER A 149 -18.42 -20.51 -8.83
C SER A 149 -17.50 -21.51 -8.13
N THR A 150 -16.92 -21.16 -6.97
CA THR A 150 -16.10 -22.10 -6.18
C THR A 150 -16.93 -22.97 -5.25
N GLY A 151 -18.13 -22.53 -4.87
CA GLY A 151 -18.96 -23.18 -3.86
C GLY A 151 -18.45 -22.99 -2.42
N GLU A 152 -17.42 -22.17 -2.21
CA GLU A 152 -16.83 -21.93 -0.90
C GLU A 152 -17.64 -20.92 -0.07
N PRO A 153 -17.65 -21.04 1.27
CA PRO A 153 -18.30 -20.07 2.13
C PRO A 153 -17.56 -18.72 2.13
N LEU A 154 -18.31 -17.65 2.38
CA LEU A 154 -17.70 -16.34 2.61
C LEU A 154 -16.84 -16.35 3.89
N ILE A 155 -15.65 -15.76 3.79
CA ILE A 155 -14.73 -15.56 4.91
C ILE A 155 -15.28 -14.43 5.82
N ALA A 156 -15.49 -14.70 7.11
CA ALA A 156 -16.20 -13.78 7.99
C ALA A 156 -15.43 -12.46 8.18
N SER A 157 -14.10 -12.48 8.21
CA SER A 157 -13.27 -11.29 8.31
C SER A 157 -13.34 -10.41 7.07
N VAL A 158 -13.43 -11.03 5.90
CA VAL A 158 -13.57 -10.28 4.64
C VAL A 158 -14.92 -9.58 4.62
N VAL A 159 -16.00 -10.28 5.00
CA VAL A 159 -17.35 -9.68 5.11
C VAL A 159 -17.38 -8.57 6.17
N ALA A 160 -16.69 -8.73 7.29
CA ALA A 160 -16.64 -7.71 8.33
C ALA A 160 -15.95 -6.42 7.88
N VAL A 161 -14.95 -6.51 7.00
CA VAL A 161 -14.19 -5.34 6.50
C VAL A 161 -14.84 -4.73 5.26
N TYR A 162 -15.24 -5.57 4.31
CA TYR A 162 -15.68 -5.16 2.98
C TYR A 162 -17.18 -5.32 2.75
N GLY A 163 -17.94 -5.82 3.73
CA GLY A 163 -19.35 -6.21 3.54
C GLY A 163 -19.50 -7.47 2.68
N ARG A 164 -20.74 -7.92 2.49
CA ARG A 164 -21.04 -9.00 1.53
C ARG A 164 -20.78 -8.51 0.11
N PRO A 165 -20.24 -9.37 -0.78
CA PRO A 165 -20.11 -9.05 -2.19
C PRO A 165 -21.50 -9.02 -2.86
N GLY A 166 -21.65 -8.16 -3.87
CA GLY A 166 -22.89 -7.93 -4.59
C GLY A 166 -23.94 -7.13 -3.83
N GLY A 167 -25.02 -6.78 -4.52
CA GLY A 167 -26.11 -5.95 -4.00
C GLY A 167 -25.75 -4.48 -3.78
N GLY A 168 -24.54 -4.06 -4.17
CA GLY A 168 -24.14 -2.66 -4.21
C GLY A 168 -24.63 -1.97 -5.48
N THR A 169 -24.75 -0.64 -5.43
CA THR A 169 -25.04 0.16 -6.62
C THR A 169 -23.78 0.28 -7.48
N GLN A 170 -23.86 -0.20 -8.73
CA GLN A 170 -22.84 0.02 -9.74
C GLN A 170 -22.57 1.52 -9.93
N LYS A 171 -21.30 1.88 -10.03
CA LYS A 171 -20.87 3.26 -10.27
C LYS A 171 -21.07 3.64 -11.74
N THR A 172 -21.61 4.83 -11.96
CA THR A 172 -21.67 5.42 -13.31
C THR A 172 -20.28 5.91 -13.73
N LEU A 173 -20.09 6.13 -15.04
CA LEU A 173 -18.85 6.72 -15.56
C LEU A 173 -18.54 8.08 -14.91
N SER A 174 -19.56 8.93 -14.70
CA SER A 174 -19.39 10.22 -14.01
C SER A 174 -18.92 10.03 -12.57
N GLN A 175 -19.46 9.05 -11.84
CA GLN A 175 -19.00 8.74 -10.49
C GLN A 175 -17.55 8.25 -10.50
N LEU A 176 -17.16 7.38 -11.43
CA LEU A 176 -15.76 6.97 -11.59
C LEU A 176 -14.83 8.15 -11.87
N MET A 177 -15.21 9.08 -12.75
CA MET A 177 -14.45 10.31 -13.00
C MET A 177 -14.26 11.13 -11.71
N THR A 178 -15.29 11.24 -10.89
CA THR A 178 -15.20 11.90 -9.57
C THR A 178 -14.23 11.17 -8.63
N LEU A 179 -14.28 9.84 -8.56
CA LEU A 179 -13.34 9.04 -7.74
C LEU A 179 -11.89 9.29 -8.19
N ASN A 180 -11.65 9.33 -9.50
CA ASN A 180 -10.33 9.59 -10.09
C ASN A 180 -9.83 11.01 -9.81
N ALA A 181 -10.70 12.01 -9.92
CA ALA A 181 -10.36 13.39 -9.58
C ALA A 181 -9.97 13.53 -8.10
N LEU A 182 -10.73 12.88 -7.20
CA LEU A 182 -10.43 12.86 -5.76
C LEU A 182 -9.10 12.16 -5.46
N ARG A 183 -8.81 11.07 -6.16
CA ARG A 183 -7.51 10.39 -6.07
C ARG A 183 -6.35 11.25 -6.51
N ALA A 184 -6.48 11.98 -7.60
CA ALA A 184 -5.46 12.93 -8.04
C ALA A 184 -5.22 14.04 -6.99
N GLN A 185 -6.29 14.56 -6.38
CA GLN A 185 -6.18 15.55 -5.29
C GLN A 185 -5.45 14.99 -4.08
N HIS A 186 -5.78 13.79 -3.61
CA HIS A 186 -5.10 13.15 -2.48
C HIS A 186 -3.60 12.91 -2.78
N ARG A 187 -3.25 12.49 -3.99
CA ARG A 187 -1.85 12.36 -4.43
C ARG A 187 -1.10 13.69 -4.37
N GLN A 188 -1.75 14.76 -4.80
CA GLN A 188 -1.17 16.11 -4.71
C GLN A 188 -0.99 16.56 -3.26
N ILE A 189 -1.99 16.34 -2.39
CA ILE A 189 -1.92 16.63 -0.95
C ILE A 189 -0.70 15.95 -0.33
N TYR A 190 -0.48 14.66 -0.63
CA TYR A 190 0.68 13.93 -0.11
C TYR A 190 2.00 14.43 -0.70
N THR A 191 2.04 14.74 -1.99
CA THR A 191 3.22 15.34 -2.64
C THR A 191 3.62 16.65 -1.97
N ASP A 192 2.66 17.53 -1.73
CA ASP A 192 2.88 18.80 -1.04
C ASP A 192 3.26 18.58 0.43
N PHE A 193 2.59 17.65 1.12
CA PHE A 193 2.89 17.28 2.50
C PHE A 193 4.34 16.79 2.65
N TRP A 194 4.81 15.85 1.82
CA TRP A 194 6.19 15.36 1.87
C TRP A 194 7.21 16.46 1.60
N ARG A 195 6.92 17.37 0.66
CA ARG A 195 7.77 18.52 0.39
C ARG A 195 7.81 19.49 1.58
N GLN A 196 6.66 19.82 2.16
CA GLN A 196 6.55 20.74 3.31
C GLN A 196 7.19 20.17 4.57
N GLN A 197 6.96 18.89 4.86
CA GLN A 197 7.60 18.20 5.98
C GLN A 197 9.10 18.05 5.75
N ASN A 198 9.58 18.13 4.51
CA ASN A 198 10.97 17.99 4.10
C ASN A 198 11.61 16.70 4.69
N ILE A 199 10.94 15.57 4.46
CA ILE A 199 11.39 14.24 4.88
C ILE A 199 11.83 13.41 3.66
N ASP A 200 12.77 12.49 3.88
CA ASP A 200 13.27 11.55 2.86
C ASP A 200 12.42 10.27 2.81
N CYS A 201 11.94 9.79 3.97
CA CYS A 201 11.06 8.65 4.07
C CYS A 201 10.20 8.69 5.35
N THR A 202 9.25 7.77 5.45
CA THR A 202 8.36 7.62 6.61
C THR A 202 8.55 6.25 7.25
N ILE A 203 8.53 6.22 8.58
CA ILE A 203 8.46 5.00 9.38
C ILE A 203 7.15 4.99 10.17
N MET A 204 6.46 3.85 10.13
CA MET A 204 5.24 3.61 10.88
C MET A 204 5.08 2.11 11.17
N SER A 205 4.16 1.76 12.06
CA SER A 205 3.78 0.36 12.24
C SER A 205 3.11 -0.19 10.97
N PRO A 206 3.40 -1.39 10.48
CA PRO A 206 2.72 -1.95 9.30
C PRO A 206 1.27 -2.41 9.55
N CYS A 207 0.83 -2.44 10.82
CA CYS A 207 -0.55 -2.72 11.25
C CYS A 207 -0.72 -2.27 12.71
N ALA A 208 -1.96 -2.05 13.13
CA ALA A 208 -2.27 -1.80 14.53
C ALA A 208 -1.96 -3.01 15.44
N SER A 209 -1.95 -4.24 14.94
CA SER A 209 -1.86 -5.46 15.76
C SER A 209 -0.80 -6.44 15.27
N VAL A 210 -0.51 -7.44 16.10
CA VAL A 210 0.25 -8.65 15.70
C VAL A 210 -0.62 -9.55 14.81
N ALA A 211 -0.10 -10.69 14.37
CA ALA A 211 -0.88 -11.66 13.60
C ALA A 211 -2.19 -12.00 14.35
N PRO A 212 -3.38 -11.69 13.77
CA PRO A 212 -4.64 -11.97 14.41
C PRO A 212 -4.93 -13.48 14.41
N LYS A 213 -5.93 -13.90 15.18
CA LYS A 213 -6.47 -15.26 15.06
C LYS A 213 -7.04 -15.46 13.65
N LEU A 214 -7.15 -16.73 13.26
CA LEU A 214 -7.80 -17.09 12.00
C LEU A 214 -9.16 -16.40 11.90
N ASP A 215 -9.43 -15.80 10.73
CA ASP A 215 -10.69 -15.13 10.40
C ASP A 215 -11.09 -13.95 11.31
N SER A 216 -10.10 -13.29 11.95
CA SER A 216 -10.34 -12.16 12.86
C SER A 216 -9.67 -10.84 12.44
N TRP A 217 -9.13 -10.74 11.23
CA TRP A 217 -8.50 -9.49 10.75
C TRP A 217 -9.55 -8.41 10.46
N ARG A 218 -9.23 -7.15 10.81
CA ARG A 218 -10.17 -6.00 10.68
C ARG A 218 -9.51 -4.69 10.22
N VAL A 219 -8.18 -4.66 10.03
CA VAL A 219 -7.41 -3.40 9.99
C VAL A 219 -6.79 -3.19 8.61
N MET A 220 -7.47 -2.41 7.77
CA MET A 220 -7.04 -2.12 6.39
C MET A 220 -6.24 -0.80 6.26
N SER A 221 -6.42 0.11 7.22
CA SER A 221 -6.06 1.52 7.14
C SER A 221 -4.56 1.80 7.07
N TYR A 222 -3.74 0.92 7.63
CA TYR A 222 -2.28 1.04 7.62
C TYR A 222 -1.62 0.78 6.27
N LEU A 223 -2.28 0.04 5.36
CA LEU A 223 -1.66 -0.44 4.11
C LEU A 223 -2.32 0.08 2.84
N VAL A 224 -3.64 0.27 2.85
CA VAL A 224 -4.37 0.74 1.66
C VAL A 224 -3.93 2.11 1.14
N PRO A 225 -3.63 3.11 1.98
CA PRO A 225 -3.16 4.41 1.49
C PRO A 225 -1.95 4.29 0.55
N TRP A 226 -1.02 3.37 0.79
CA TRP A 226 0.18 3.18 -0.03
C TRP A 226 -0.08 2.49 -1.37
N ASN A 227 -1.22 1.81 -1.54
CA ASN A 227 -1.67 1.32 -2.84
C ASN A 227 -2.47 2.40 -3.58
N TYR A 228 -3.32 3.10 -2.84
CA TYR A 228 -4.16 4.17 -3.38
C TYR A 228 -3.31 5.34 -3.90
N LEU A 229 -2.31 5.78 -3.14
CA LEU A 229 -1.44 6.88 -3.53
C LEU A 229 -0.43 6.47 -4.60
N ASP A 230 0.08 5.23 -4.52
CA ASP A 230 1.20 4.68 -5.31
C ASP A 230 2.42 5.62 -5.38
#